data_AF-A0A2T5BFU2-F1
#
_entry.id   AF-A0A2T5BFU2-F1
#
_cell.length_a   1.000
_cell.length_b   1.000
_cell.length_c   1.000
_cell.angle_alpha   90.00
_cell.angle_beta   90.00
_cell.angle_gamma   90.00
#
_symmetry.space_group_name_H-M   'P 1'
#
loop_
_entity.id
_entity.type
_entity.pdbx_description
1 polymer ?
#
loop_
_entity_poly.entity_id
_entity_poly.type
_entity_poly.pdbx_seq_one_letter_code
_entity_poly.pdbx_strand_id
1 'polypeptide(L)'
;MTGKVRMAALLAVLALLMLPLSAGAATAADGPSVKLSKSQAGTGGSITVRGSGWRSHALLMLLICGQSVPSRGVIGGTNSCANADGRAVTTDAKGTFSKKLPVSEPPVPCPCVVHVATVTGAKADADAIFQVAGHAVEPLPAEPAGGRLTVLTDTRLDGSSGLLTWFGAPPSRTLVFTVGNVGTTPVKNPVLQVGTSHGVFAPQWEDQQWHGTIKPGGKARMKLPVELTAGAHGDYTVSLKYSGKVLAEQPWGVGRPWGVTVFWVLVCLVVPAAVFRAGMAVVDRVRPRRAGGIRHRGLHLPELALHLPKFTSRVPEAPPSASTLPWFTPDSDPGGADGRLSAPHDDSPTSRTTPTRKGPT
;
A
#
# COMPACT_ATOMS: atom_id res chain seq x y z
N MET A 1 -46.58 -47.76 -31.75
CA MET A 1 -45.77 -47.93 -30.52
C MET A 1 -44.85 -46.74 -30.38
N THR A 2 -45.38 -45.62 -29.91
CA THR A 2 -44.93 -44.33 -30.45
C THR A 2 -45.15 -43.20 -29.44
N GLY A 3 -44.08 -42.43 -29.18
CA GLY A 3 -44.08 -41.20 -28.39
C GLY A 3 -44.01 -41.37 -26.87
N LYS A 4 -45.08 -41.87 -26.26
CA LYS A 4 -45.30 -41.73 -24.80
C LYS A 4 -44.33 -42.54 -23.94
N VAL A 5 -43.99 -43.76 -24.37
CA VAL A 5 -43.08 -44.66 -23.63
C VAL A 5 -41.64 -44.16 -23.66
N ARG A 6 -41.22 -43.51 -24.75
CA ARG A 6 -39.87 -42.95 -24.88
C ARG A 6 -39.66 -41.69 -24.03
N MET A 7 -40.68 -40.86 -23.85
CA MET A 7 -40.61 -39.70 -22.94
C MET A 7 -40.58 -40.10 -21.47
N ALA A 8 -41.35 -41.12 -21.08
CA ALA A 8 -41.32 -41.62 -19.69
C ALA A 8 -39.95 -42.23 -19.34
N ALA A 9 -39.32 -42.96 -20.27
CA ALA A 9 -37.99 -43.50 -20.09
C ALA A 9 -36.91 -42.39 -19.99
N LEU A 10 -37.02 -41.33 -20.80
CA LEU A 10 -36.07 -40.20 -20.74
C LEU A 10 -36.18 -39.40 -19.43
N LEU A 11 -37.41 -39.19 -18.93
CA LEU A 11 -37.66 -38.52 -17.66
C LEU A 11 -37.17 -39.35 -16.46
N ALA A 12 -37.32 -40.67 -16.51
CA ALA A 12 -36.80 -41.56 -15.47
C ALA A 12 -35.27 -41.59 -15.43
N VAL A 13 -34.61 -41.59 -16.60
CA VAL A 13 -33.14 -41.54 -16.69
C VAL A 13 -32.60 -40.17 -16.27
N LEU A 14 -33.28 -39.07 -16.62
CA LEU A 14 -32.91 -37.72 -16.18
C LEU A 14 -33.10 -37.52 -14.67
N ALA A 15 -34.14 -38.12 -14.08
CA ALA A 15 -34.34 -38.13 -12.64
C ALA A 15 -33.26 -38.97 -11.92
N LEU A 16 -32.82 -40.08 -12.51
CA LEU A 16 -31.78 -40.94 -11.93
C LEU A 16 -30.36 -40.34 -12.07
N LEU A 17 -30.10 -39.56 -13.13
CA LEU A 17 -28.85 -38.80 -13.28
C LEU A 17 -28.78 -37.53 -12.40
N MET A 18 -29.91 -37.08 -11.85
CA MET A 18 -29.99 -35.94 -10.94
C MET A 18 -29.87 -36.33 -9.45
N LEU A 19 -29.51 -37.57 -9.12
CA LEU A 19 -29.08 -37.98 -7.77
C LEU A 19 -27.54 -38.03 -7.66
N PRO A 20 -26.81 -36.90 -7.59
CA PRO A 20 -25.50 -36.94 -6.97
C PRO A 20 -25.69 -36.81 -5.44
N LEU A 21 -25.26 -37.86 -4.73
CA LEU A 21 -24.57 -37.77 -3.45
C LEU A 21 -25.18 -36.81 -2.41
N SER A 22 -26.33 -37.16 -1.84
CA SER A 22 -26.73 -36.72 -0.50
C SER A 22 -26.39 -37.77 0.56
N ALA A 23 -25.22 -38.40 0.44
CA ALA A 23 -24.55 -38.99 1.58
C ALA A 23 -23.91 -37.81 2.33
N GLY A 24 -24.58 -37.34 3.38
CA GLY A 24 -24.10 -36.25 4.22
C GLY A 24 -22.69 -36.54 4.71
N ALA A 25 -21.71 -35.94 4.05
CA ALA A 25 -20.43 -35.66 4.67
C ALA A 25 -20.74 -34.74 5.85
N ALA A 26 -20.68 -35.30 7.06
CA ALA A 26 -20.63 -34.50 8.26
C ALA A 26 -19.46 -33.53 8.10
N THR A 27 -19.79 -32.26 7.87
CA THR A 27 -18.86 -31.15 7.90
C THR A 27 -18.29 -31.10 9.32
N ALA A 28 -17.17 -31.79 9.51
CA ALA A 28 -16.29 -31.54 10.63
C ALA A 28 -15.97 -30.04 10.58
N ALA A 29 -16.21 -29.35 11.69
CA ALA A 29 -15.88 -27.93 11.85
C ALA A 29 -14.50 -27.64 11.22
N ASP A 30 -14.45 -26.66 10.32
CA ASP A 30 -13.33 -26.34 9.41
C ASP A 30 -12.05 -25.84 10.10
N GLY A 31 -11.58 -26.52 11.15
CA GLY A 31 -10.39 -26.16 11.89
C GLY A 31 -9.79 -27.29 12.71
N PRO A 32 -8.53 -27.14 13.14
CA PRO A 32 -7.89 -28.07 14.07
C PRO A 32 -8.71 -28.16 15.36
N SER A 33 -8.78 -29.37 15.92
CA SER A 33 -9.49 -29.64 17.16
C SER A 33 -8.60 -30.40 18.14
N VAL A 34 -8.84 -30.18 19.43
CA VAL A 34 -8.10 -30.80 20.54
C VAL A 34 -9.09 -31.39 21.54
N LYS A 35 -8.82 -32.62 21.98
CA LYS A 35 -9.56 -33.33 23.01
C LYS A 35 -8.61 -33.80 24.09
N LEU A 36 -9.03 -33.65 25.34
CA LEU A 36 -8.27 -34.07 26.51
C LEU A 36 -8.86 -35.36 27.07
N SER A 37 -8.00 -36.24 27.58
CA SER A 37 -8.46 -37.46 28.27
C SER A 37 -9.21 -37.17 29.57
N LYS A 38 -8.92 -36.02 30.20
CA LYS A 38 -9.53 -35.54 31.44
C LYS A 38 -9.65 -34.02 31.36
N SER A 39 -10.74 -33.46 31.90
CA SER A 39 -10.94 -32.01 32.01
C SER A 39 -10.22 -31.38 33.21
N GLN A 40 -9.76 -32.19 34.15
CA GLN A 40 -9.07 -31.74 35.36
C GLN A 40 -7.97 -32.74 35.77
N ALA A 41 -6.84 -32.22 36.25
CA ALA A 41 -5.83 -32.99 36.99
C ALA A 41 -4.97 -32.04 37.84
N GLY A 42 -4.34 -32.58 38.89
CA GLY A 42 -3.40 -31.84 39.74
C GLY A 42 -1.97 -31.84 39.20
N THR A 43 -1.16 -30.92 39.73
CA THR A 43 0.27 -30.78 39.44
C THR A 43 1.02 -32.09 39.69
N GLY A 44 1.93 -32.45 38.78
CA GLY A 44 2.65 -33.74 38.80
C GLY A 44 1.89 -34.91 38.16
N GLY A 45 0.62 -34.72 37.81
CA GLY A 45 -0.13 -35.64 36.96
C GLY A 45 0.26 -35.56 35.48
N SER A 46 -0.38 -36.39 34.65
CA SER A 46 -0.30 -36.26 33.20
C SER A 46 -1.67 -36.47 32.55
N ILE A 47 -1.90 -35.76 31.45
CA ILE A 47 -3.09 -35.89 30.61
C ILE A 47 -2.68 -36.31 29.21
N THR A 48 -3.54 -37.04 28.50
CA THR A 48 -3.33 -37.33 27.09
C THR A 48 -4.10 -36.32 26.25
N VAL A 49 -3.37 -35.59 25.41
CA VAL A 49 -3.89 -34.61 24.47
C VAL A 49 -3.97 -35.28 23.10
N ARG A 50 -5.16 -35.29 22.51
CA ARG A 50 -5.42 -35.83 21.19
C ARG A 50 -5.87 -34.70 20.28
N GLY A 51 -5.25 -34.56 19.12
CA GLY A 51 -5.64 -33.55 18.13
C GLY A 51 -5.97 -34.16 16.78
N SER A 52 -6.83 -33.47 16.03
CA SER A 52 -7.25 -33.85 14.67
C SER A 52 -7.53 -32.61 13.82
N GLY A 53 -7.48 -32.74 12.49
CA GLY A 53 -7.73 -31.62 11.57
C GLY A 53 -6.52 -30.69 11.38
N TRP A 54 -5.33 -31.13 11.78
CA TRP A 54 -4.09 -30.38 11.57
C TRP A 54 -3.52 -30.69 10.19
N ARG A 55 -2.57 -29.88 9.72
CA ARG A 55 -1.79 -30.23 8.54
C ARG A 55 -0.98 -31.50 8.81
N SER A 56 -0.77 -32.35 7.80
CA SER A 56 0.11 -33.51 7.88
C SER A 56 1.55 -33.11 8.18
N HIS A 57 2.25 -33.88 9.02
CA HIS A 57 3.66 -33.67 9.36
C HIS A 57 3.99 -32.25 9.87
N ALA A 58 3.04 -31.61 10.56
CA ALA A 58 3.24 -30.33 11.21
C ALA A 58 3.85 -30.52 12.60
N LEU A 59 4.87 -29.72 12.93
CA LEU A 59 5.42 -29.66 14.27
C LEU A 59 4.53 -28.76 15.14
N LEU A 60 3.95 -29.34 16.17
CA LEU A 60 3.08 -28.67 17.13
C LEU A 60 3.74 -28.59 18.50
N MET A 61 3.41 -27.53 19.24
CA MET A 61 3.77 -27.37 20.64
C MET A 61 2.51 -27.37 21.49
N LEU A 62 2.52 -28.18 22.56
CA LEU A 62 1.45 -28.32 23.53
C LEU A 62 1.88 -27.67 24.83
N LEU A 63 1.08 -26.73 25.35
CA LEU A 63 1.34 -26.05 26.62
C LEU A 63 0.07 -25.95 27.46
N ILE A 64 0.23 -25.85 28.78
CA ILE A 64 -0.84 -25.42 29.69
C ILE A 64 -0.67 -23.92 29.92
N CYS A 65 -1.70 -23.14 29.65
CA CYS A 65 -1.67 -21.68 29.77
C CYS A 65 -2.76 -21.19 30.72
N GLY A 66 -2.41 -20.22 31.56
CA GLY A 66 -3.35 -19.50 32.42
C GLY A 66 -3.89 -18.24 31.73
N GLN A 67 -4.86 -17.60 32.39
CA GLN A 67 -5.62 -16.46 31.87
C GLN A 67 -6.08 -16.65 30.42
N SER A 68 -6.58 -17.84 30.11
CA SER A 68 -6.93 -18.24 28.76
C SER A 68 -8.26 -18.99 28.71
N VAL A 69 -9.01 -18.76 27.65
CA VAL A 69 -10.23 -19.51 27.28
C VAL A 69 -10.27 -19.65 25.77
N PRO A 70 -10.88 -20.72 25.21
CA PRO A 70 -10.88 -20.94 23.76
C PRO A 70 -11.45 -19.78 22.93
N SER A 71 -12.34 -18.97 23.51
CA SER A 71 -12.93 -17.79 22.85
C SER A 71 -12.05 -16.55 22.87
N ARG A 72 -10.97 -16.49 23.67
CA ARG A 72 -10.07 -15.34 23.79
C ARG A 72 -8.61 -15.69 23.48
N GLY A 73 -8.29 -16.98 23.35
CA GLY A 73 -6.93 -17.48 23.18
C GLY A 73 -6.06 -17.17 24.40
N VAL A 74 -4.75 -17.31 24.22
CA VAL A 74 -3.76 -17.14 25.27
C VAL A 74 -3.40 -15.66 25.46
N ILE A 75 -3.97 -15.02 26.50
CA ILE A 75 -3.62 -13.65 26.89
C ILE A 75 -2.18 -13.63 27.42
N GLY A 76 -1.35 -12.72 26.91
CA GLY A 76 0.08 -12.64 27.25
C GLY A 76 1.00 -13.58 26.45
N GLY A 77 0.42 -14.37 25.52
CA GLY A 77 1.17 -15.30 24.68
C GLY A 77 1.84 -16.40 25.50
N THR A 78 2.99 -16.90 25.03
CA THR A 78 3.71 -18.00 25.68
C THR A 78 4.17 -17.67 27.10
N ASN A 79 4.26 -16.38 27.49
CA ASN A 79 4.64 -15.98 28.85
C ASN A 79 3.60 -16.36 29.91
N SER A 80 2.36 -16.62 29.49
CA SER A 80 1.28 -17.08 30.38
C SER A 80 1.20 -18.61 30.46
N CYS A 81 2.13 -19.31 29.82
CA CYS A 81 2.14 -20.76 29.71
C CYS A 81 3.27 -21.41 30.51
N ALA A 82 3.05 -22.64 30.97
CA ALA A 82 4.08 -23.47 31.59
C ALA A 82 5.06 -24.02 30.51
N ASN A 83 5.98 -23.16 30.06
CA ASN A 83 6.90 -23.49 28.95
C ASN A 83 7.86 -24.64 29.28
N ALA A 84 8.31 -24.76 30.53
CA ALA A 84 9.26 -25.78 30.96
C ALA A 84 8.72 -27.22 30.79
N ASP A 85 7.40 -27.38 30.93
CA ASP A 85 6.71 -28.66 30.86
C ASP A 85 5.99 -28.89 29.54
N GLY A 86 6.14 -27.97 28.59
CA GLY A 86 5.57 -28.10 27.26
C GLY A 86 6.06 -29.37 26.53
N ARG A 87 5.27 -29.83 25.56
CA ARG A 87 5.61 -31.01 24.75
C ARG A 87 5.46 -30.70 23.28
N ALA A 88 6.51 -30.98 22.51
CA ALA A 88 6.45 -30.98 21.07
C ALA A 88 5.90 -32.33 20.55
N VAL A 89 5.11 -32.28 19.48
CA VAL A 89 4.63 -33.46 18.76
C VAL A 89 4.52 -33.14 17.27
N THR A 90 4.80 -34.12 16.42
CA THR A 90 4.59 -34.01 14.99
C THR A 90 3.31 -34.76 14.62
N THR A 91 2.46 -34.16 13.81
CA THR A 91 1.24 -34.81 13.32
C THR A 91 1.57 -35.92 12.31
N ASP A 92 0.71 -36.92 12.25
CA ASP A 92 0.81 -37.99 11.26
C ASP A 92 0.39 -37.54 9.86
N ALA A 93 0.40 -38.46 8.90
CA ALA A 93 -0.04 -38.21 7.52
C ALA A 93 -1.52 -37.80 7.40
N LYS A 94 -2.34 -38.10 8.42
CA LYS A 94 -3.77 -37.74 8.48
C LYS A 94 -4.01 -36.44 9.26
N GLY A 95 -2.96 -35.78 9.76
CA GLY A 95 -3.11 -34.56 10.56
C GLY A 95 -3.61 -34.81 11.98
N THR A 96 -3.35 -36.00 12.53
CA THR A 96 -3.71 -36.37 13.91
C THR A 96 -2.47 -36.52 14.78
N PHE A 97 -2.65 -36.37 16.10
CA PHE A 97 -1.61 -36.66 17.08
C PHE A 97 -2.21 -37.14 18.40
N SER A 98 -1.40 -37.82 19.19
CA SER A 98 -1.69 -38.15 20.59
C SER A 98 -0.41 -38.07 21.41
N LYS A 99 -0.40 -37.24 22.46
CA LYS A 99 0.79 -37.05 23.31
C LYS A 99 0.38 -36.89 24.78
N LYS A 100 1.17 -37.46 25.69
CA LYS A 100 1.05 -37.19 27.12
C LYS A 100 1.71 -35.84 27.44
N LEU A 101 0.95 -34.94 28.06
CA LEU A 101 1.38 -33.65 28.57
C LEU A 101 1.41 -33.72 30.10
N PRO A 102 2.56 -33.47 30.76
CA PRO A 102 2.58 -33.29 32.21
C PRO A 102 1.71 -32.09 32.61
N VAL A 103 1.09 -32.20 33.78
CA VAL A 103 0.31 -31.10 34.37
C VAL A 103 1.22 -30.29 35.29
N SER A 104 1.40 -29.02 34.95
CA SER A 104 2.08 -28.05 35.78
C SER A 104 1.30 -26.74 35.85
N GLU A 105 1.60 -25.97 36.89
CA GLU A 105 0.96 -24.70 37.16
C GLU A 105 1.50 -23.61 36.21
N PRO A 106 0.63 -22.91 35.46
CA PRO A 106 1.05 -21.77 34.68
C PRO A 106 1.45 -20.59 35.58
N PRO A 107 2.31 -19.68 35.11
CA PRO A 107 2.81 -18.54 35.91
C PRO A 107 1.72 -17.51 36.27
N VAL A 108 0.55 -17.58 35.64
CA VAL A 108 -0.60 -16.69 35.86
C VAL A 108 -1.83 -17.51 36.26
N PRO A 109 -2.83 -16.93 36.96
CA PRO A 109 -4.01 -17.67 37.42
C PRO A 109 -4.88 -18.22 36.28
N CYS A 110 -5.64 -19.27 36.55
CA CYS A 110 -6.68 -19.80 35.66
C CYS A 110 -7.86 -18.78 35.54
N PRO A 111 -8.72 -18.83 34.51
CA PRO A 111 -9.06 -19.98 33.67
C PRO A 111 -7.91 -20.46 32.81
N CYS A 112 -7.78 -21.78 32.71
CA CYS A 112 -6.68 -22.43 32.03
C CYS A 112 -7.14 -23.22 30.81
N VAL A 113 -6.25 -23.32 29.82
CA VAL A 113 -6.44 -24.17 28.64
C VAL A 113 -5.17 -24.96 28.35
N VAL A 114 -5.35 -26.09 27.69
CA VAL A 114 -4.28 -26.72 26.92
C VAL A 114 -4.26 -26.06 25.55
N HIS A 115 -3.23 -25.26 25.30
CA HIS A 115 -2.98 -24.58 24.03
C HIS A 115 -2.11 -25.46 23.14
N VAL A 116 -2.57 -25.69 21.92
CA VAL A 116 -1.80 -26.40 20.90
C VAL A 116 -1.62 -25.46 19.71
N ALA A 117 -0.37 -25.25 19.28
CA ALA A 117 -0.09 -24.38 18.14
C ALA A 117 1.02 -24.94 17.25
N THR A 118 0.97 -24.61 15.97
CA THR A 118 2.04 -24.90 15.00
C THR A 118 3.29 -24.09 15.33
N VAL A 119 4.44 -24.75 15.39
CA VAL A 119 5.75 -24.10 15.63
C VAL A 119 6.27 -23.44 14.35
N THR A 120 6.08 -24.08 13.20
CA THR A 120 6.59 -23.61 11.90
C THR A 120 5.53 -23.69 10.81
N GLY A 121 5.63 -22.80 9.82
CA GLY A 121 4.76 -22.77 8.65
C GLY A 121 3.46 -21.98 8.86
N ALA A 122 2.38 -22.44 8.22
CA ALA A 122 1.06 -21.81 8.32
C ALA A 122 0.55 -21.88 9.76
N LYS A 123 0.17 -20.73 10.31
CA LYS A 123 -0.30 -20.62 11.69
C LYS A 123 -1.63 -21.35 11.85
N ALA A 124 -1.67 -22.30 12.76
CA ALA A 124 -2.88 -22.94 13.23
C ALA A 124 -2.75 -23.21 14.73
N ASP A 125 -3.84 -23.02 15.45
CA ASP A 125 -3.91 -23.23 16.90
C ASP A 125 -5.29 -23.74 17.29
N ALA A 126 -5.35 -24.44 18.43
CA ALA A 126 -6.59 -24.92 19.03
C ALA A 126 -6.43 -25.08 20.54
N ASP A 127 -7.45 -24.67 21.27
CA ASP A 127 -7.48 -24.66 22.73
C ASP A 127 -8.53 -25.63 23.28
N ALA A 128 -8.20 -26.30 24.38
CA ALA A 128 -9.15 -27.09 25.15
C ALA A 128 -9.16 -26.64 26.62
N ILE A 129 -10.35 -26.38 27.18
CA ILE A 129 -10.51 -25.97 28.57
C ILE A 129 -9.97 -27.07 29.49
N PHE A 130 -9.15 -26.67 30.47
CA PHE A 130 -8.54 -27.58 31.43
C PHE A 130 -8.44 -26.94 32.82
N GLN A 131 -8.79 -27.68 33.86
CA GLN A 131 -8.70 -27.23 35.24
C GLN A 131 -7.45 -27.85 35.90
N VAL A 132 -6.53 -26.98 36.33
CA VAL A 132 -5.38 -27.40 37.15
C VAL A 132 -5.85 -27.42 38.61
N ALA A 133 -5.93 -28.61 39.21
CA ALA A 133 -6.40 -28.73 40.59
C ALA A 133 -5.41 -28.05 41.55
N GLY A 134 -5.91 -27.15 42.40
CA GLY A 134 -5.10 -26.40 43.38
C GLY A 134 -4.54 -25.07 42.87
N HIS A 135 -4.65 -24.76 41.58
CA HIS A 135 -4.19 -23.47 41.04
C HIS A 135 -5.20 -22.34 41.28
N ALA A 136 -4.71 -21.12 41.49
CA ALA A 136 -5.55 -19.95 41.68
C ALA A 136 -6.42 -19.67 40.44
N VAL A 137 -7.69 -19.30 40.65
CA VAL A 137 -8.64 -18.95 39.60
C VAL A 137 -9.06 -17.50 39.78
N GLU A 138 -8.83 -16.68 38.76
CA GLU A 138 -9.21 -15.28 38.71
C GLU A 138 -10.01 -15.01 37.40
N PRO A 139 -11.02 -14.14 37.42
CA PRO A 139 -11.68 -13.72 36.20
C PRO A 139 -10.70 -13.15 35.17
N LEU A 140 -10.95 -13.40 33.89
CA LEU A 140 -10.12 -12.86 32.82
C LEU A 140 -10.13 -11.32 32.85
N PRO A 141 -8.99 -10.66 32.59
CA PRO A 141 -8.94 -9.21 32.45
C PRO A 141 -9.98 -8.72 31.45
N ALA A 142 -10.69 -7.63 31.79
CA ALA A 142 -11.70 -7.05 30.92
C ALA A 142 -11.12 -6.77 29.53
N GLU A 143 -11.85 -7.16 28.47
CA GLU A 143 -11.45 -6.77 27.12
C GLU A 143 -11.60 -5.26 26.98
N PRO A 144 -10.59 -4.53 26.45
CA PRO A 144 -10.78 -3.14 26.08
C PRO A 144 -11.98 -3.07 25.13
N ALA A 145 -12.98 -2.26 25.48
CA ALA A 145 -14.13 -2.05 24.63
C ALA A 145 -13.65 -1.54 23.26
N GLY A 146 -13.99 -2.25 22.18
CA GLY A 146 -13.61 -1.88 20.81
C GLY A 146 -12.64 -2.83 20.11
N GLY A 147 -12.25 -3.95 20.72
CA GLY A 147 -11.38 -4.95 20.08
C GLY A 147 -9.96 -4.43 19.77
N ARG A 148 -9.06 -5.32 19.35
CA ARG A 148 -7.68 -4.96 19.02
C ARG A 148 -7.56 -4.74 17.51
N LEU A 149 -7.53 -3.47 17.10
CA LEU A 149 -7.18 -3.11 15.73
C LEU A 149 -5.67 -2.90 15.61
N THR A 150 -5.07 -3.46 14.57
CA THR A 150 -3.66 -3.25 14.21
C THR A 150 -3.57 -2.95 12.73
N VAL A 151 -2.68 -2.03 12.34
CA VAL A 151 -2.45 -1.71 10.93
C VAL A 151 -1.63 -2.84 10.30
N LEU A 152 -2.19 -3.46 9.26
CA LEU A 152 -1.64 -4.64 8.59
C LEU A 152 -0.78 -4.30 7.35
N THR A 153 -0.90 -3.09 6.82
CA THR A 153 -0.26 -2.69 5.54
C THR A 153 0.17 -1.24 5.62
N ASP A 154 1.22 -0.88 4.87
CA ASP A 154 1.78 0.45 4.79
C ASP A 154 0.69 1.52 4.63
N THR A 155 0.68 2.46 5.56
CA THR A 155 -0.12 3.67 5.50
C THR A 155 0.37 4.54 4.35
N ARG A 156 -0.56 5.08 3.57
CA ARG A 156 -0.22 6.02 2.50
C ARG A 156 -1.18 7.19 2.45
N LEU A 157 -0.66 8.31 1.98
CA LEU A 157 -1.43 9.52 1.72
C LEU A 157 -1.68 9.64 0.21
N ASP A 158 -2.92 9.38 -0.20
CA ASP A 158 -3.36 9.49 -1.59
C ASP A 158 -3.92 10.91 -1.84
N GLY A 159 -3.65 11.46 -3.01
CA GLY A 159 -4.17 12.75 -3.47
C GLY A 159 -3.14 13.54 -4.28
N SER A 160 -3.51 14.74 -4.73
CA SER A 160 -2.62 15.61 -5.50
C SER A 160 -2.82 17.07 -5.12
N SER A 161 -1.75 17.86 -5.18
CA SER A 161 -1.85 19.31 -5.05
C SER A 161 -2.32 19.90 -6.38
N GLY A 162 -3.18 20.92 -6.32
CA GLY A 162 -3.76 21.58 -7.50
C GLY A 162 -3.40 23.07 -7.59
N LEU A 163 -3.87 23.72 -8.65
CA LEU A 163 -3.68 25.16 -8.85
C LEU A 163 -4.26 25.97 -7.68
N LEU A 164 -5.40 25.55 -7.13
CA LEU A 164 -6.03 26.18 -5.97
C LEU A 164 -5.12 26.15 -4.73
N THR A 165 -4.47 25.02 -4.45
CA THR A 165 -3.51 24.92 -3.34
C THR A 165 -2.26 25.78 -3.58
N TRP A 166 -1.88 26.01 -4.84
CA TRP A 166 -0.82 26.95 -5.20
C TRP A 166 -1.20 28.42 -4.92
N PHE A 167 -2.49 28.75 -4.97
CA PHE A 167 -3.06 30.03 -4.52
C PHE A 167 -3.44 30.06 -3.02
N GLY A 168 -3.11 29.02 -2.24
CA GLY A 168 -3.31 28.99 -0.79
C GLY A 168 -4.60 28.34 -0.31
N ALA A 169 -5.37 27.67 -1.17
CA ALA A 169 -6.51 26.87 -0.73
C ALA A 169 -6.08 25.71 0.21
N PRO A 170 -6.95 25.28 1.14
CA PRO A 170 -6.71 24.13 2.02
C PRO A 170 -6.27 22.89 1.22
N PRO A 171 -5.08 22.33 1.47
CA PRO A 171 -4.70 21.09 0.84
C PRO A 171 -5.38 19.91 1.55
N SER A 172 -5.97 19.01 0.77
CA SER A 172 -6.64 17.81 1.26
C SER A 172 -6.01 16.54 0.69
N ARG A 173 -5.94 15.49 1.51
CA ARG A 173 -5.45 14.16 1.15
C ARG A 173 -6.33 13.10 1.77
N THR A 174 -6.21 11.87 1.28
CA THR A 174 -6.90 10.72 1.84
C THR A 174 -5.86 9.77 2.42
N LEU A 175 -5.90 9.57 3.73
CA LEU A 175 -5.11 8.54 4.40
C LEU A 175 -5.72 7.17 4.11
N VAL A 176 -5.00 6.33 3.37
CA VAL A 176 -5.41 4.98 3.02
C VAL A 176 -4.57 3.97 3.77
N PHE A 177 -5.23 3.09 4.51
CA PHE A 177 -4.57 2.07 5.32
C PHE A 177 -5.46 0.84 5.46
N THR A 178 -4.86 -0.29 5.85
CA THR A 178 -5.60 -1.53 6.10
C THR A 178 -5.47 -1.89 7.57
N VAL A 179 -6.59 -1.98 8.27
CA VAL A 179 -6.64 -2.47 9.65
C VAL A 179 -7.07 -3.92 9.69
N GLY A 180 -6.56 -4.65 10.67
CA GLY A 180 -6.97 -5.99 11.02
C GLY A 180 -7.46 -6.05 12.45
N ASN A 181 -8.52 -6.81 12.68
CA ASN A 181 -8.97 -7.15 14.02
C ASN A 181 -8.23 -8.40 14.49
N VAL A 182 -7.26 -8.21 15.39
CA VAL A 182 -6.52 -9.30 16.05
C VAL A 182 -7.18 -9.73 17.36
N GLY A 183 -8.28 -9.10 17.75
CA GLY A 183 -9.11 -9.50 18.89
C GLY A 183 -10.11 -10.60 18.52
N THR A 184 -10.76 -11.15 19.54
CA THR A 184 -11.75 -12.23 19.38
C THR A 184 -13.20 -11.73 19.36
N THR A 185 -13.42 -10.43 19.61
CA THR A 185 -14.72 -9.78 19.49
C THR A 185 -14.82 -8.94 18.21
N PRO A 186 -15.98 -8.89 17.54
CA PRO A 186 -16.18 -8.05 16.36
C PRO A 186 -16.15 -6.56 16.73
N VAL A 187 -15.39 -5.76 15.98
CA VAL A 187 -15.32 -4.31 16.16
C VAL A 187 -16.37 -3.64 15.30
N LYS A 188 -17.34 -2.97 15.93
CA LYS A 188 -18.43 -2.25 15.25
C LYS A 188 -18.18 -0.75 15.30
N ASN A 189 -18.28 -0.10 14.15
CA ASN A 189 -18.16 1.34 13.97
C ASN A 189 -17.01 1.99 14.76
N PRO A 190 -15.74 1.54 14.56
CA PRO A 190 -14.60 2.08 15.28
C PRO A 190 -14.46 3.58 15.03
N VAL A 191 -14.23 4.32 16.13
CA VAL A 191 -13.84 5.74 16.08
C VAL A 191 -12.32 5.80 16.06
N LEU A 192 -11.78 6.36 14.99
CA LEU A 192 -10.35 6.53 14.76
C LEU A 192 -10.04 8.01 14.94
N GLN A 193 -8.92 8.33 15.59
CA GLN A 193 -8.49 9.71 15.73
C GLN A 193 -7.38 9.96 14.72
N VAL A 194 -7.58 10.95 13.85
CA VAL A 194 -6.57 11.40 12.90
C VAL A 194 -5.98 12.70 13.41
N GLY A 195 -4.66 12.72 13.55
CA GLY A 195 -3.90 13.84 14.06
C GLY A 195 -3.06 14.47 12.95
N THR A 196 -3.09 15.80 12.84
CA THR A 196 -2.12 16.52 12.00
C THR A 196 -1.19 17.35 12.88
N SER A 197 0.10 17.09 12.82
CA SER A 197 1.14 17.90 13.47
C SER A 197 2.03 18.59 12.45
N HIS A 198 2.60 19.71 12.87
CA HIS A 198 3.59 20.47 12.11
C HIS A 198 4.79 20.73 13.02
N GLY A 199 5.96 20.20 12.64
CA GLY A 199 7.16 20.27 13.48
C GLY A 199 6.96 19.65 14.87
N VAL A 200 7.28 20.40 15.93
CA VAL A 200 7.25 19.95 17.34
C VAL A 200 5.89 20.12 18.02
N PHE A 201 4.89 20.66 17.33
CA PHE A 201 3.58 20.89 17.93
C PHE A 201 2.79 19.58 18.04
N ALA A 202 2.05 19.44 19.15
CA ALA A 202 1.16 18.30 19.34
C ALA A 202 0.10 18.24 18.24
N PRO A 203 -0.21 17.04 17.70
CA PRO A 203 -1.20 16.90 16.65
C PRO A 203 -2.58 17.35 17.13
N GLN A 204 -3.29 18.08 16.28
CA GLN A 204 -4.72 18.34 16.47
C GLN A 204 -5.49 17.08 16.08
N TRP A 205 -6.22 16.50 17.02
CA TRP A 205 -6.94 15.24 16.83
C TRP A 205 -8.37 15.49 16.38
N GLU A 206 -8.76 14.82 15.30
CA GLU A 206 -10.13 14.76 14.79
C GLU A 206 -10.64 13.32 14.89
N ASP A 207 -11.83 13.16 15.48
CA ASP A 207 -12.51 11.87 15.58
C ASP A 207 -13.25 11.57 14.29
N GLN A 208 -12.85 10.50 13.60
CA GLN A 208 -13.50 10.00 12.41
C GLN A 208 -14.08 8.61 12.67
N GLN A 209 -15.41 8.54 12.58
CA GLN A 209 -16.12 7.27 12.69
C GLN A 209 -16.11 6.54 11.35
N TRP A 210 -15.61 5.31 11.35
CA TRP A 210 -15.75 4.43 10.20
C TRP A 210 -17.00 3.57 10.37
N HIS A 211 -17.85 3.52 9.35
CA HIS A 211 -19.05 2.67 9.37
C HIS A 211 -18.74 1.27 8.87
N GLY A 212 -19.00 0.28 9.72
CA GLY A 212 -18.85 -1.12 9.37
C GLY A 212 -18.51 -2.00 10.56
N THR A 213 -18.46 -3.31 10.32
CA THR A 213 -18.10 -4.30 11.32
C THR A 213 -16.93 -5.15 10.85
N ILE A 214 -15.86 -5.18 11.65
CA ILE A 214 -14.67 -5.98 11.38
C ILE A 214 -14.72 -7.22 12.27
N LYS A 215 -15.00 -8.36 11.65
CA LYS A 215 -15.02 -9.67 12.33
C LYS A 215 -13.63 -10.00 12.91
N PRO A 216 -13.55 -10.84 13.95
CA PRO A 216 -12.28 -11.41 14.43
C PRO A 216 -11.47 -12.01 13.28
N GLY A 217 -10.17 -11.70 13.19
CA GLY A 217 -9.29 -12.11 12.08
C GLY A 217 -9.57 -11.43 10.74
N GLY A 218 -10.60 -10.58 10.67
CA GLY A 218 -10.97 -9.83 9.49
C GLY A 218 -10.05 -8.63 9.24
N LYS A 219 -9.99 -8.21 7.98
CA LYS A 219 -9.27 -7.02 7.53
C LYS A 219 -10.21 -6.06 6.80
N ALA A 220 -10.01 -4.77 6.98
CA ALA A 220 -10.75 -3.71 6.31
C ALA A 220 -9.80 -2.64 5.80
N ARG A 221 -9.98 -2.23 4.54
CA ARG A 221 -9.30 -1.06 3.98
C ARG A 221 -10.12 0.18 4.29
N MET A 222 -9.50 1.15 4.95
CA MET A 222 -10.12 2.41 5.36
C MET A 222 -9.51 3.57 4.56
N LYS A 223 -10.34 4.60 4.36
CA LYS A 223 -9.98 5.86 3.70
C LYS A 223 -10.50 6.98 4.59
N LEU A 224 -9.59 7.73 5.20
CA LEU A 224 -9.93 8.85 6.06
C LEU A 224 -9.48 10.15 5.38
N PRO A 225 -10.39 11.10 5.09
CA PRO A 225 -9.99 12.40 4.56
C PRO A 225 -9.21 13.17 5.63
N VAL A 226 -8.15 13.86 5.21
CA VAL A 226 -7.32 14.73 6.05
C VAL A 226 -7.17 16.05 5.33
N GLU A 227 -7.57 17.13 5.97
CA GLU A 227 -7.49 18.48 5.44
C GLU A 227 -6.62 19.34 6.35
N LEU A 228 -5.71 20.11 5.75
CA LEU A 228 -4.92 21.10 6.49
C LEU A 228 -5.55 22.48 6.31
N THR A 229 -5.17 23.40 7.19
CA THR A 229 -5.63 24.79 7.11
C THR A 229 -5.20 25.48 5.81
N ALA A 230 -5.97 26.48 5.40
CA ALA A 230 -5.62 27.34 4.26
C ALA A 230 -4.23 27.97 4.47
N GLY A 231 -3.42 28.02 3.41
CA GLY A 231 -2.05 28.53 3.47
C GLY A 231 -1.03 27.60 4.15
N ALA A 232 -1.41 26.38 4.54
CA ALA A 232 -0.48 25.37 5.06
C ALA A 232 0.66 25.10 4.06
N HIS A 233 1.89 25.03 4.56
CA HIS A 233 3.09 24.77 3.77
C HIS A 233 4.21 24.21 4.67
N GLY A 234 5.11 23.41 4.10
CA GLY A 234 6.17 22.74 4.85
C GLY A 234 5.87 21.28 5.15
N ASP A 235 6.57 20.72 6.13
CA ASP A 235 6.50 19.30 6.47
C ASP A 235 5.50 19.05 7.60
N TYR A 236 4.43 18.32 7.27
CA TYR A 236 3.42 17.88 8.21
C TYR A 236 3.55 16.39 8.46
N THR A 237 3.10 15.94 9.63
CA THR A 237 2.98 14.52 9.95
C THR A 237 1.52 14.21 10.26
N VAL A 238 0.98 13.21 9.57
CA VAL A 238 -0.36 12.68 9.83
C VAL A 238 -0.23 11.44 10.70
N SER A 239 -0.78 11.51 11.91
CA SER A 239 -0.78 10.42 12.89
C SER A 239 -2.17 9.78 12.97
N LEU A 240 -2.22 8.46 13.01
CA LEU A 240 -3.45 7.70 13.20
C LEU A 240 -3.43 7.10 14.61
N LYS A 241 -4.50 7.27 15.37
CA LYS A 241 -4.62 6.75 16.74
C LYS A 241 -5.94 6.01 16.93
N TYR A 242 -5.89 4.92 17.69
CA TYR A 242 -7.06 4.12 18.05
C TYR A 242 -6.95 3.67 19.50
N SER A 243 -8.02 3.80 20.28
CA SER A 243 -8.06 3.38 21.68
C SER A 243 -6.86 3.91 22.51
N GLY A 244 -6.42 5.14 22.23
CA GLY A 244 -5.29 5.79 22.92
C GLY A 244 -3.89 5.38 22.44
N LYS A 245 -3.76 4.50 21.44
CA LYS A 245 -2.47 4.09 20.86
C LYS A 245 -2.29 4.62 19.45
N VAL A 246 -1.13 5.22 19.17
CA VAL A 246 -0.74 5.63 17.82
C VAL A 246 -0.47 4.36 17.01
N LEU A 247 -1.22 4.19 15.92
CA LEU A 247 -1.17 3.03 15.04
C LEU A 247 -0.20 3.23 13.87
N ALA A 248 -0.05 4.47 13.38
CA ALA A 248 0.83 4.80 12.27
C ALA A 248 1.08 6.31 12.19
N GLU A 249 2.19 6.68 11.56
CA GLU A 249 2.54 8.07 11.25
C GLU A 249 3.00 8.14 9.79
N GLN A 250 2.52 9.15 9.07
CA GLN A 250 2.86 9.36 7.65
C GLN A 250 3.31 10.80 7.42
N PRO A 251 4.51 11.02 6.84
CA PRO A 251 4.97 12.35 6.48
C PRO A 251 4.21 12.89 5.26
N TRP A 252 3.96 14.20 5.27
CA TRP A 252 3.28 14.94 4.22
C TRP A 252 3.98 16.28 3.95
N GLY A 253 4.76 16.34 2.86
CA GLY A 253 5.34 17.60 2.38
C GLY A 253 4.33 18.42 1.59
N VAL A 254 4.08 19.66 2.02
CA VAL A 254 3.16 20.62 1.39
C VAL A 254 3.95 21.74 0.74
N GLY A 255 3.74 21.94 -0.56
CA GLY A 255 4.40 22.99 -1.34
C GLY A 255 3.98 24.40 -0.91
N ARG A 256 4.89 25.37 -1.09
CA ARG A 256 4.61 26.77 -0.77
C ARG A 256 3.59 27.39 -1.74
N PRO A 257 2.61 28.17 -1.25
CA PRO A 257 1.59 28.82 -2.08
C PRO A 257 2.14 30.09 -2.75
N TRP A 258 2.89 29.93 -3.84
CA TRP A 258 3.48 31.06 -4.57
C TRP A 258 2.49 31.84 -5.44
N GLY A 259 1.27 31.35 -5.63
CA GLY A 259 0.37 31.88 -6.64
C GLY A 259 -0.03 33.32 -6.45
N VAL A 260 -0.35 33.70 -5.21
CA VAL A 260 -0.67 35.08 -4.86
C VAL A 260 0.55 35.99 -5.08
N THR A 261 1.74 35.55 -4.67
CA THR A 261 2.98 36.31 -4.83
C THR A 261 3.32 36.53 -6.30
N VAL A 262 3.30 35.47 -7.11
CA VAL A 262 3.60 35.55 -8.55
C VAL A 262 2.58 36.42 -9.28
N PHE A 263 1.29 36.31 -8.92
CA PHE A 263 0.25 37.16 -9.47
C PHE A 263 0.55 38.65 -9.23
N TRP A 264 0.85 39.05 -7.99
CA TRP A 264 1.19 40.44 -7.68
C TRP A 264 2.47 40.92 -8.37
N VAL A 265 3.50 40.06 -8.46
CA VAL A 265 4.72 40.38 -9.22
C VAL A 265 4.40 40.63 -10.68
N LEU A 266 3.58 39.79 -11.31
CA LEU A 266 3.15 39.97 -12.70
C LEU A 266 2.34 41.25 -12.87
N VAL A 267 1.43 41.58 -11.95
CA VAL A 267 0.67 42.85 -11.98
C VAL A 267 1.63 44.05 -11.91
N CYS A 268 2.60 44.02 -10.99
CA CYS A 268 3.61 45.06 -10.85
C CYS A 268 4.53 45.20 -12.09
N LEU A 269 4.65 44.19 -12.95
CA LEU A 269 5.44 44.27 -14.18
C LEU A 269 4.58 44.66 -15.39
N VAL A 270 3.42 44.03 -15.55
CA VAL A 270 2.55 44.18 -16.73
C VAL A 270 1.83 45.52 -16.72
N VAL A 271 1.35 45.99 -15.56
CA VAL A 271 0.61 47.26 -15.49
C VAL A 271 1.51 48.44 -15.85
N PRO A 272 2.72 48.61 -15.27
CA PRO A 272 3.61 49.69 -15.68
C PRO A 272 4.06 49.59 -17.14
N ALA A 273 4.33 48.39 -17.65
CA ALA A 273 4.69 48.19 -19.05
C ALA A 273 3.56 48.58 -20.01
N ALA A 274 2.31 48.24 -19.67
CA ALA A 274 1.14 48.61 -20.44
C ALA A 274 0.90 50.13 -20.42
N VAL A 275 1.02 50.76 -19.25
CA VAL A 275 0.92 52.23 -19.10
C VAL A 275 2.02 52.94 -19.90
N PHE A 276 3.26 52.44 -19.83
CA PHE A 276 4.38 52.98 -20.60
C PHE A 276 4.14 52.87 -22.11
N ARG A 277 3.69 51.71 -22.60
CA ARG A 277 3.38 51.51 -24.03
C ARG A 277 2.21 52.38 -24.49
N ALA A 278 1.17 52.52 -23.68
CA ALA A 278 0.05 53.40 -23.97
C ALA A 278 0.51 54.87 -24.03
N GLY A 279 1.35 55.32 -23.08
CA GLY A 279 1.95 56.65 -23.08
C GLY A 279 2.78 56.91 -24.34
N MET A 280 3.65 55.97 -24.73
CA MET A 280 4.44 56.07 -25.96
C MET A 280 3.56 56.14 -27.21
N ALA A 281 2.51 55.32 -27.30
CA ALA A 281 1.57 55.37 -28.42
C ALA A 281 0.83 56.71 -28.51
N VAL A 282 0.51 57.34 -27.39
CA VAL A 282 -0.08 58.69 -27.34
C VAL A 282 0.93 59.74 -27.80
N VAL A 283 2.16 59.69 -27.32
CA VAL A 283 3.24 60.62 -27.73
C VAL A 283 3.53 60.51 -29.22
N ASP A 284 3.60 59.30 -29.76
CA ASP A 284 3.80 59.07 -31.21
C ASP A 284 2.64 59.60 -32.05
N ARG A 285 1.41 59.55 -31.50
CA ARG A 285 0.21 60.08 -32.18
C ARG A 285 0.12 61.61 -32.14
N VAL A 286 0.60 62.22 -31.06
CA VAL A 286 0.58 63.69 -30.86
C VAL A 286 1.83 64.35 -31.43
N ARG A 287 2.89 63.59 -31.75
CA ARG A 287 4.07 64.11 -32.43
C ARG A 287 3.67 64.70 -33.78
N PRO A 288 3.90 66.00 -34.04
CA PRO A 288 3.63 66.58 -35.34
C PRO A 288 4.50 65.87 -36.38
N ARG A 289 3.88 65.35 -37.45
CA ARG A 289 4.62 64.90 -38.64
C ARG A 289 5.51 66.06 -39.06
N ARG A 290 6.83 65.91 -38.97
CA ARG A 290 7.75 66.89 -39.56
C ARG A 290 7.42 66.98 -41.05
N ALA A 291 6.84 68.10 -41.45
CA ALA A 291 6.82 68.55 -42.82
C ALA A 291 8.27 68.84 -43.22
N GLY A 292 8.91 67.85 -43.83
CA GLY A 292 10.26 67.92 -44.36
C GLY A 292 10.35 67.00 -45.55
N GLY A 293 9.56 67.28 -46.57
CA GLY A 293 9.74 66.67 -47.89
C GLY A 293 10.94 67.28 -48.58
N ILE A 294 11.87 66.44 -49.04
CA ILE A 294 12.59 66.71 -50.28
C ILE A 294 11.76 66.11 -51.39
N ARG A 295 11.19 67.02 -52.20
CA ARG A 295 10.51 66.75 -53.46
C ARG A 295 11.53 66.23 -54.47
N HIS A 296 11.26 65.09 -55.08
CA HIS A 296 11.44 64.96 -56.53
C HIS A 296 10.05 64.73 -57.13
N ARG A 297 9.44 65.85 -57.49
CA ARG A 297 8.17 65.92 -58.21
C ARG A 297 8.48 65.55 -59.65
N GLY A 298 7.93 64.42 -60.10
CA GLY A 298 7.89 64.08 -61.52
C GLY A 298 7.26 65.22 -62.31
N LEU A 299 7.99 65.69 -63.32
CA LEU A 299 7.46 66.53 -64.38
C LEU A 299 6.57 65.65 -65.25
N HIS A 300 5.26 65.79 -65.07
CA HIS A 300 4.25 65.29 -65.98
C HIS A 300 4.08 66.35 -67.09
N LEU A 301 4.66 66.10 -68.26
CA LEU A 301 4.40 66.83 -69.51
C LEU A 301 3.28 66.09 -70.28
N PRO A 302 2.32 66.78 -70.92
CA PRO A 302 1.21 66.14 -71.61
C PRO A 302 1.60 65.75 -73.05
N GLU A 303 1.38 64.46 -73.33
CA GLU A 303 0.78 63.85 -74.52
C GLU A 303 1.01 64.49 -75.91
N LEU A 304 1.73 63.80 -76.79
CA LEU A 304 1.32 63.61 -78.20
C LEU A 304 2.11 62.49 -78.92
N ALA A 305 1.36 61.47 -79.35
CA ALA A 305 1.49 60.61 -80.54
C ALA A 305 2.81 59.84 -80.84
N LEU A 306 2.69 58.50 -80.92
CA LEU A 306 2.95 57.61 -82.08
C LEU A 306 3.21 56.16 -81.57
N HIS A 307 2.24 55.25 -81.68
CA HIS A 307 2.15 54.18 -82.70
C HIS A 307 3.23 53.06 -82.62
N LEU A 308 2.84 51.93 -81.97
CA LEU A 308 3.16 50.49 -82.22
C LEU A 308 4.64 49.98 -82.17
N PRO A 309 4.91 48.64 -82.11
CA PRO A 309 4.17 47.52 -81.51
C PRO A 309 5.03 46.60 -80.58
N LYS A 310 4.29 45.84 -79.76
CA LYS A 310 4.55 44.53 -79.14
C LYS A 310 5.74 43.69 -79.69
N PHE A 311 6.69 43.32 -78.82
CA PHE A 311 7.45 42.07 -78.95
C PHE A 311 7.65 41.36 -77.61
N THR A 312 7.41 40.06 -77.65
CA THR A 312 7.52 39.03 -76.61
C THR A 312 8.97 38.63 -76.35
N SER A 313 9.32 38.26 -75.10
CA SER A 313 10.20 37.12 -74.81
C SER A 313 10.11 36.62 -73.36
N ARG A 314 9.40 35.50 -73.25
CA ARG A 314 9.53 34.31 -72.39
C ARG A 314 10.86 34.09 -71.61
N VAL A 315 10.78 34.03 -70.25
CA VAL A 315 11.14 32.92 -69.26
C VAL A 315 12.59 32.32 -69.28
N PRO A 316 13.23 31.71 -68.22
CA PRO A 316 12.77 31.25 -66.86
C PRO A 316 13.67 31.50 -65.59
N GLU A 317 13.00 31.50 -64.43
CA GLU A 317 13.13 30.68 -63.19
C GLU A 317 14.45 30.13 -62.56
N ALA A 318 14.47 30.22 -61.21
CA ALA A 318 15.08 29.35 -60.15
C ALA A 318 16.35 29.85 -59.38
N PRO A 319 16.74 29.28 -58.21
CA PRO A 319 16.16 29.43 -56.85
C PRO A 319 17.26 29.73 -55.75
N PRO A 320 17.02 29.65 -54.40
CA PRO A 320 17.85 30.31 -53.37
C PRO A 320 18.99 29.46 -52.77
N SER A 321 20.05 30.12 -52.34
CA SER A 321 21.29 29.53 -51.81
C SER A 321 21.32 29.44 -50.28
N ALA A 322 21.51 28.23 -49.76
CA ALA A 322 21.93 27.94 -48.39
C ALA A 322 23.45 28.01 -48.26
N SER A 323 23.95 28.59 -47.17
CA SER A 323 25.38 28.74 -46.87
C SER A 323 25.86 27.64 -45.93
N THR A 324 26.72 26.75 -46.40
CA THR A 324 27.55 25.85 -45.58
C THR A 324 28.95 25.87 -46.18
N LEU A 325 29.96 26.19 -45.35
CA LEU A 325 31.31 26.50 -45.81
C LEU A 325 32.16 25.25 -46.09
N PRO A 326 33.13 25.33 -47.01
CA PRO A 326 33.82 24.18 -47.58
C PRO A 326 35.34 24.22 -47.33
N TRP A 327 35.88 23.30 -46.54
CA TRP A 327 37.26 22.86 -46.73
C TRP A 327 37.45 21.45 -46.15
N PHE A 328 37.21 20.44 -46.98
CA PHE A 328 38.13 19.32 -47.18
C PHE A 328 39.19 19.05 -46.08
N THR A 329 39.34 17.85 -45.49
CA THR A 329 38.94 16.49 -45.94
C THR A 329 39.18 15.46 -44.82
N PRO A 330 38.52 14.28 -44.86
CA PRO A 330 38.93 13.09 -44.10
C PRO A 330 39.76 12.11 -44.96
N ASP A 331 40.86 11.57 -44.43
CA ASP A 331 41.31 10.20 -44.74
C ASP A 331 42.42 9.70 -43.79
N SER A 332 42.14 8.56 -43.14
CA SER A 332 42.95 7.33 -42.98
C SER A 332 44.38 7.33 -42.35
N ASP A 333 44.50 6.57 -41.24
CA ASP A 333 45.64 5.99 -40.46
C ASP A 333 46.95 5.64 -41.22
N PRO A 334 48.16 5.49 -40.59
CA PRO A 334 48.41 4.64 -39.40
C PRO A 334 49.59 4.99 -38.43
N GLY A 335 49.54 4.43 -37.21
CA GLY A 335 50.72 3.80 -36.58
C GLY A 335 51.44 4.49 -35.40
N GLY A 336 51.37 3.83 -34.23
CA GLY A 336 52.57 3.52 -33.42
C GLY A 336 52.84 4.33 -32.14
N ALA A 337 52.77 3.61 -30.99
CA ALA A 337 53.58 3.77 -29.76
C ALA A 337 53.40 5.09 -28.95
N ASP A 338 53.19 5.16 -27.64
CA ASP A 338 53.33 4.28 -26.48
C ASP A 338 52.55 4.90 -25.30
N GLY A 339 52.21 4.10 -24.27
CA GLY A 339 52.03 4.67 -22.91
C GLY A 339 50.68 4.50 -22.22
N ARG A 340 50.35 3.25 -21.89
CA ARG A 340 49.29 2.79 -20.97
C ARG A 340 49.66 3.11 -19.51
N LEU A 341 48.68 3.38 -18.62
CA LEU A 341 48.63 3.08 -17.17
C LEU A 341 47.23 3.52 -16.64
N SER A 342 46.22 2.65 -16.63
CA SER A 342 45.84 1.66 -15.61
C SER A 342 45.12 2.23 -14.37
N ALA A 343 43.86 1.81 -14.25
CA ALA A 343 42.99 1.96 -13.09
C ALA A 343 43.39 1.01 -11.93
N PRO A 344 43.04 1.30 -10.67
CA PRO A 344 43.31 0.41 -9.56
C PRO A 344 42.32 -0.75 -9.49
N HIS A 345 42.89 -1.93 -9.26
CA HIS A 345 42.29 -3.19 -8.87
C HIS A 345 42.07 -3.19 -7.35
N ASP A 346 41.01 -3.85 -6.86
CA ASP A 346 40.95 -4.31 -5.47
C ASP A 346 40.71 -5.81 -5.45
N ASP A 347 41.61 -6.47 -4.72
CA ASP A 347 41.82 -7.90 -4.64
C ASP A 347 40.77 -8.63 -3.79
N SER A 348 40.60 -9.92 -4.09
CA SER A 348 40.14 -10.93 -3.14
C SER A 348 41.14 -12.09 -3.14
N PRO A 349 41.49 -12.63 -1.96
CA PRO A 349 41.35 -14.08 -1.72
C PRO A 349 40.89 -14.35 -0.26
N THR A 350 40.26 -15.44 0.20
CA THR A 350 40.18 -16.87 -0.16
C THR A 350 39.09 -17.50 0.73
N SER A 351 38.26 -18.43 0.21
CA SER A 351 38.11 -19.80 0.75
C SER A 351 36.99 -20.59 0.06
N ARG A 352 37.38 -21.77 -0.46
CA ARG A 352 36.52 -22.86 -0.94
C ARG A 352 35.77 -23.52 0.23
N THR A 353 34.54 -23.98 0.00
CA THR A 353 34.14 -25.41 0.08
C THR A 353 32.81 -25.64 -0.66
N THR A 354 32.79 -26.75 -1.39
CA THR A 354 31.97 -27.21 -2.52
C THR A 354 30.49 -27.53 -2.19
N PRO A 355 29.56 -27.44 -3.17
CA PRO A 355 28.24 -28.05 -3.12
C PRO A 355 28.23 -29.43 -3.79
N THR A 356 27.59 -30.44 -3.18
CA THR A 356 27.37 -31.75 -3.82
C THR A 356 25.88 -32.01 -3.98
N ARG A 357 25.39 -31.97 -5.24
CA ARG A 357 24.20 -32.71 -5.67
C ARG A 357 24.28 -33.04 -7.17
N LYS A 358 24.40 -34.34 -7.49
CA LYS A 358 23.58 -35.06 -8.48
C LYS A 358 24.01 -36.53 -8.57
N GLY A 359 23.05 -37.46 -8.49
CA GLY A 359 23.14 -38.76 -9.20
C GLY A 359 22.97 -38.54 -10.73
N PRO A 360 22.81 -39.56 -11.60
CA PRO A 360 22.32 -40.93 -11.36
C PRO A 360 23.14 -42.06 -12.04
N THR A 361 22.97 -43.30 -11.58
CA THR A 361 22.80 -44.55 -12.37
C THR A 361 22.42 -45.66 -11.41
#